data_AF-K9VL15-F1
#
_entry.id   AF-K9VL15-F1
#
_cell.length_a   1.000
_cell.length_b   1.000
_cell.length_c   1.000
_cell.angle_alpha   90.00
_cell.angle_beta   90.00
_cell.angle_gamma   90.00
#
_symmetry.space_group_name_H-M   'P 1'
#
loop_
_entity.id
_entity.type
_entity.pdbx_description
1 polymer ?
#
loop_
_entity_poly.entity_id
_entity_poly.type
_entity_poly.pdbx_seq_one_letter_code
_entity_poly.pdbx_strand_id
1 'polypeptide(L)'
;MTKIMIHLNVKLLSFYGISLAFVAVLFKVVTAYGETNLKAPPAIAGHYRFEPKSLPECLKSDVLVLTIEQSGVYLSGNLRSGSTEGREKTAEEKPSLFGKWETQGLNLSGAVPNLAGCSDSTATGQNSSVKMRGIVEQESLKGKISLTDKAAATDFTAQREAAVQPQKQQH
;
A
#
# COMPACT_ATOMS: atom_id res chain seq x y z
N MET A 1 60.92 -34.71 1.10
CA MET A 1 59.98 -33.79 1.79
C MET A 1 58.89 -33.21 0.89
N THR A 2 59.12 -33.06 -0.42
CA THR A 2 58.21 -32.37 -1.36
C THR A 2 56.88 -33.10 -1.63
N LYS A 3 56.88 -34.44 -1.67
CA LYS A 3 55.69 -35.26 -1.97
C LYS A 3 54.58 -35.17 -0.90
N ILE A 4 54.96 -34.96 0.36
CA ILE A 4 54.05 -34.82 1.50
C ILE A 4 53.42 -33.42 1.55
N MET A 5 54.18 -32.39 1.21
CA MET A 5 53.73 -30.99 1.21
C MET A 5 52.70 -30.72 0.11
N ILE A 6 52.87 -31.31 -1.08
CA ILE A 6 51.92 -31.20 -2.20
C ILE A 6 50.60 -31.91 -1.89
N HIS A 7 50.67 -33.10 -1.27
CA HIS A 7 49.48 -33.88 -0.93
C HIS A 7 48.63 -33.23 0.19
N LEU A 8 49.27 -32.53 1.14
CA LEU A 8 48.55 -31.69 2.12
C LEU A 8 47.85 -30.52 1.42
N ASN A 9 48.51 -29.83 0.49
CA ASN A 9 47.96 -28.65 -0.18
C ASN A 9 46.75 -29.00 -1.07
N VAL A 10 46.80 -30.12 -1.78
CA VAL A 10 45.68 -30.58 -2.63
C VAL A 10 44.47 -31.05 -1.80
N LYS A 11 44.70 -31.73 -0.67
CA LYS A 11 43.63 -32.13 0.26
C LYS A 11 42.99 -30.93 0.97
N LEU A 12 43.79 -29.94 1.34
CA LEU A 12 43.28 -28.72 1.96
C LEU A 12 42.48 -27.90 0.94
N LEU A 13 43.00 -27.75 -0.28
CA LEU A 13 42.33 -27.05 -1.37
C LEU A 13 40.99 -27.69 -1.74
N SER A 14 40.90 -29.02 -1.81
CA SER A 14 39.65 -29.71 -2.09
C SER A 14 38.64 -29.57 -0.94
N PHE A 15 39.11 -29.63 0.32
CA PHE A 15 38.25 -29.40 1.48
C PHE A 15 37.64 -27.99 1.44
N TYR A 16 38.44 -26.95 1.26
CA TYR A 16 37.94 -25.58 1.16
C TYR A 16 37.04 -25.36 -0.06
N GLY A 17 37.39 -25.96 -1.21
CA GLY A 17 36.56 -25.91 -2.41
C GLY A 17 35.17 -26.50 -2.17
N ILE A 18 35.10 -27.68 -1.55
CA ILE A 18 33.83 -28.33 -1.19
C ILE A 18 33.06 -27.48 -0.17
N SER A 19 33.72 -26.98 0.86
CA SER A 19 33.07 -26.12 1.87
C SER A 19 32.49 -24.86 1.25
N LEU A 20 33.22 -24.17 0.37
CA LEU A 20 32.73 -22.98 -0.32
C LEU A 20 31.55 -23.30 -1.25
N ALA A 21 31.64 -24.39 -2.01
CA ALA A 21 30.53 -24.84 -2.85
C ALA A 21 29.28 -25.17 -2.01
N PHE A 22 29.46 -25.83 -0.87
CA PHE A 22 28.37 -26.17 0.03
C PHE A 22 27.71 -24.93 0.63
N VAL A 23 28.49 -23.95 1.08
CA VAL A 23 27.96 -22.66 1.57
C VAL A 23 27.21 -21.92 0.46
N ALA A 24 27.74 -21.91 -0.76
CA ALA A 24 27.07 -21.29 -1.90
C ALA A 24 25.71 -21.95 -2.20
N VAL A 25 25.64 -23.29 -2.15
CA VAL A 25 24.40 -24.04 -2.33
C VAL A 25 23.40 -23.72 -1.22
N LEU A 26 23.81 -23.73 0.04
CA LEU A 26 22.94 -23.37 1.16
C LEU A 26 22.41 -21.94 1.04
N PHE A 27 23.28 -20.99 0.68
CA PHE A 27 22.88 -19.60 0.45
C PHE A 27 21.82 -19.50 -0.65
N LYS A 28 21.99 -20.24 -1.75
CA LYS A 28 20.99 -20.29 -2.84
C LYS A 28 19.66 -20.88 -2.38
N VAL A 29 19.68 -21.96 -1.60
CA VAL A 29 18.46 -22.59 -1.07
C VAL A 29 17.72 -21.63 -0.14
N VAL A 30 18.43 -21.00 0.80
CA VAL A 30 17.84 -20.05 1.74
C VAL A 30 17.33 -18.80 1.02
N THR A 31 18.08 -18.29 0.04
CA THR A 31 17.64 -17.14 -0.77
C THR A 31 16.37 -17.46 -1.55
N ALA A 32 16.33 -18.61 -2.24
CA ALA A 32 15.15 -19.03 -2.99
C ALA A 32 13.93 -19.25 -2.06
N TYR A 33 14.14 -19.82 -0.87
CA TYR A 33 13.09 -19.94 0.13
C TYR A 33 12.59 -18.56 0.60
N GLY A 34 13.50 -17.63 0.86
CA GLY A 34 13.17 -16.25 1.22
C GLY A 34 12.36 -15.54 0.14
N GLU A 35 12.79 -15.59 -1.12
CA GLU A 35 12.08 -14.94 -2.24
C GLU A 35 10.68 -15.52 -2.47
N THR A 36 10.49 -16.83 -2.22
CA THR A 36 9.20 -17.50 -2.44
C THR A 36 8.23 -17.32 -1.28
N ASN A 37 8.71 -17.30 -0.03
CA ASN A 37 7.88 -17.29 1.17
C ASN A 37 7.81 -15.91 1.85
N LEU A 38 8.81 -15.04 1.69
CA LEU A 38 8.89 -13.70 2.27
C LEU A 38 8.70 -12.64 1.17
N LYS A 39 7.57 -12.70 0.47
CA LYS A 39 7.23 -11.68 -0.53
C LYS A 39 6.89 -10.37 0.17
N ALA A 40 7.57 -9.30 -0.24
CA ALA A 40 7.17 -7.96 0.14
C ALA A 40 5.72 -7.71 -0.35
N PRO A 41 4.89 -7.00 0.43
CA PRO A 41 3.60 -6.51 -0.05
C PRO A 41 3.78 -5.73 -1.36
N PRO A 42 2.83 -5.81 -2.30
CA PRO A 42 2.87 -4.97 -3.49
C PRO A 42 2.88 -3.49 -3.09
N ALA A 43 3.62 -2.68 -3.85
CA ALA A 43 3.66 -1.24 -3.67
C ALA A 43 2.34 -0.65 -4.15
N ILE A 44 1.49 -0.22 -3.21
CA ILE A 44 0.15 0.32 -3.48
C ILE A 44 0.01 1.79 -3.07
N ALA A 45 1.08 2.43 -2.59
CA ALA A 45 1.06 3.86 -2.31
C ALA A 45 0.77 4.67 -3.59
N GLY A 46 -0.08 5.70 -3.50
CA GLY A 46 -0.51 6.51 -4.63
C GLY A 46 -1.85 7.21 -4.42
N HIS A 47 -2.28 7.96 -5.43
CA HIS A 47 -3.58 8.62 -5.47
C HIS A 47 -4.55 7.78 -6.31
N TYR A 48 -5.75 7.54 -5.78
CA TYR A 48 -6.78 6.72 -6.40
C TYR A 48 -8.07 7.52 -6.51
N ARG A 49 -8.50 7.79 -7.74
CA ARG A 49 -9.74 8.49 -8.02
C ARG A 49 -10.89 7.50 -8.12
N PHE A 50 -11.95 7.70 -7.34
CA PHE A 50 -13.12 6.84 -7.38
C PHE A 50 -13.95 7.09 -8.65
N GLU A 51 -14.56 6.03 -9.16
CA GLU A 51 -15.54 6.14 -10.23
C GLU A 51 -16.89 6.55 -9.65
N PRO A 52 -17.48 7.69 -10.08
CA PRO A 52 -18.70 8.25 -9.46
C PRO A 52 -19.89 7.29 -9.46
N LYS A 53 -19.97 6.40 -10.45
CA LYS A 53 -21.06 5.41 -10.58
C LYS A 53 -21.00 4.30 -9.53
N SER A 54 -19.82 4.06 -8.96
CA SER A 54 -19.58 3.00 -7.97
C SER A 54 -19.71 3.47 -6.53
N LEU A 55 -20.07 4.74 -6.31
CA LEU A 55 -20.17 5.29 -4.96
C LEU A 55 -21.61 5.24 -4.42
N PRO A 56 -21.79 5.16 -3.09
CA PRO A 56 -23.08 5.39 -2.46
C PRO A 56 -23.68 6.73 -2.91
N GLU A 57 -25.00 6.83 -3.01
CA GLU A 57 -25.72 8.03 -3.49
C GLU A 57 -25.18 9.34 -2.89
N CYS A 58 -24.85 9.30 -1.60
CA CYS A 58 -24.35 10.43 -0.85
C CYS A 58 -22.93 10.90 -1.24
N LEU A 59 -22.12 10.07 -1.92
CA LEU A 59 -20.79 10.40 -2.43
C LEU A 59 -20.74 10.54 -3.97
N LYS A 60 -21.85 10.32 -4.67
CA LYS A 60 -21.87 10.33 -6.16
C LYS A 60 -21.62 11.72 -6.76
N SER A 61 -21.90 12.80 -6.02
CA SER A 61 -21.83 14.17 -6.53
C SER A 61 -20.41 14.74 -6.59
N ASP A 62 -19.47 14.13 -5.87
CA ASP A 62 -18.14 14.70 -5.66
C ASP A 62 -17.05 13.85 -6.32
N VAL A 63 -16.03 14.51 -6.87
CA VAL A 63 -14.79 13.83 -7.27
C VAL A 63 -14.05 13.44 -5.99
N LEU A 64 -14.11 12.16 -5.66
CA LEU A 64 -13.45 11.60 -4.49
C LEU A 64 -12.08 11.03 -4.87
N VAL A 65 -11.04 11.40 -4.12
CA VAL A 65 -9.68 10.89 -4.28
C VAL A 65 -9.18 10.30 -2.96
N LEU A 66 -8.75 9.06 -2.98
CA LEU A 66 -8.06 8.37 -1.90
C LEU A 66 -6.55 8.44 -2.11
N THR A 67 -5.84 9.08 -1.19
CA THR A 67 -4.39 9.02 -1.13
C THR A 67 -3.99 7.91 -0.17
N ILE A 68 -3.13 7.00 -0.61
CA ILE A 68 -2.57 5.90 0.20
C ILE A 68 -1.07 6.09 0.34
N GLU A 69 -0.58 6.02 1.56
CA GLU A 69 0.82 5.91 1.92
C GLU A 69 1.07 4.53 2.54
N GLN A 70 2.24 3.95 2.29
CA GLN A 70 2.56 2.58 2.67
C GLN A 70 3.91 2.51 3.38
N SER A 71 3.91 1.87 4.55
CA SER A 71 5.12 1.51 5.30
C SER A 71 5.09 0.01 5.60
N GLY A 72 5.71 -0.78 4.72
CA GLY A 72 5.64 -2.23 4.74
C GLY A 72 4.20 -2.75 4.58
N VAL A 73 3.68 -3.41 5.62
CA VAL A 73 2.28 -3.89 5.68
C VAL A 73 1.32 -2.85 6.22
N TYR A 74 1.79 -1.72 6.76
CA TYR A 74 0.94 -0.69 7.33
C TYR A 74 0.57 0.33 6.26
N LEU A 75 -0.69 0.76 6.31
CA LEU A 75 -1.26 1.68 5.35
C LEU A 75 -1.87 2.86 6.10
N SER A 76 -1.54 4.05 5.64
CA SER A 76 -2.20 5.30 6.01
C SER A 76 -2.86 5.89 4.78
N GLY A 77 -3.92 6.64 4.97
CA GLY A 77 -4.57 7.30 3.85
C GLY A 77 -5.47 8.45 4.24
N ASN A 78 -5.81 9.23 3.22
CA ASN A 78 -6.69 10.38 3.30
C ASN A 78 -7.72 10.30 2.19
N LEU A 79 -8.96 10.63 2.52
CA LEU A 79 -10.07 10.66 1.58
C LEU A 79 -10.50 12.11 1.40
N ARG A 80 -10.37 12.64 0.18
CA ARG A 80 -10.65 14.05 -0.12
C ARG A 80 -11.71 14.17 -1.19
N SER A 81 -12.69 15.04 -0.94
CA SER A 81 -13.64 15.52 -1.94
C SER A 81 -13.06 16.78 -2.61
N GLY A 82 -12.96 16.81 -3.95
CA GLY A 82 -12.57 17.98 -4.72
C GLY A 82 -11.57 17.71 -5.86
N SER A 83 -11.52 18.63 -6.84
CA SER A 83 -10.53 18.60 -7.92
C SER A 83 -9.13 18.94 -7.39
N THR A 84 -8.10 18.41 -8.03
CA THR A 84 -6.67 18.60 -7.70
C THR A 84 -6.20 20.05 -7.87
N GLU A 85 -7.05 20.95 -8.37
CA GLU A 85 -6.71 22.36 -8.62
C GLU A 85 -7.18 23.25 -7.45
N GLY A 86 -6.22 23.79 -6.69
CA GLY A 86 -6.45 25.02 -5.92
C GLY A 86 -6.42 24.93 -4.39
N ARG A 87 -5.96 23.84 -3.79
CA ARG A 87 -5.54 23.87 -2.37
C ARG A 87 -4.09 23.45 -2.27
N GLU A 88 -3.22 24.45 -2.15
CA GLU A 88 -1.83 24.27 -1.74
C GLU A 88 -1.78 23.34 -0.53
N LYS A 89 -0.76 22.48 -0.48
CA LYS A 89 -0.42 21.64 0.69
C LYS A 89 -0.12 22.54 1.89
N THR A 90 -1.14 23.08 2.55
CA THR A 90 -0.97 23.85 3.77
C THR A 90 -1.00 22.87 4.94
N ALA A 91 0.20 22.58 5.46
CA ALA A 91 0.50 21.63 6.53
C ALA A 91 0.23 20.15 6.18
N GLU A 92 1.05 19.29 6.75
CA GLU A 92 1.01 17.83 6.67
C GLU A 92 -0.41 17.34 7.04
N GLU A 93 -1.23 17.09 6.02
CA GLU A 93 -2.64 16.71 6.19
C GLU A 93 -2.69 15.34 6.87
N LYS A 94 -3.00 15.34 8.17
CA LYS A 94 -2.89 14.16 9.01
C LYS A 94 -3.73 13.00 8.44
N PRO A 95 -3.14 11.80 8.24
CA PRO A 95 -3.87 10.64 7.75
C PRO A 95 -5.12 10.39 8.61
N SER A 96 -6.29 10.36 7.97
CA SER A 96 -7.59 10.12 8.62
C SER A 96 -7.95 8.64 8.62
N LEU A 97 -7.31 7.85 7.76
CA LEU A 97 -7.53 6.42 7.59
C LEU A 97 -6.24 5.66 7.90
N PHE A 98 -6.38 4.57 8.65
CA PHE A 98 -5.28 3.68 8.99
C PHE A 98 -5.70 2.23 8.83
N GLY A 99 -4.74 1.38 8.51
CA GLY A 99 -4.94 -0.04 8.51
C GLY A 99 -3.74 -0.79 7.97
N LYS A 100 -4.02 -1.93 7.34
CA LYS A 100 -2.98 -2.90 6.96
C LYS A 100 -3.28 -3.54 5.62
N TRP A 101 -2.22 -3.94 4.95
CA TRP A 101 -2.25 -4.86 3.83
C TRP A 101 -2.23 -6.30 4.38
N GLU A 102 -3.37 -6.97 4.35
CA GLU A 102 -3.52 -8.34 4.84
C GLU A 102 -4.21 -9.20 3.77
N THR A 103 -3.80 -10.47 3.62
CA THR A 103 -4.43 -11.43 2.69
C THR A 103 -4.57 -10.90 1.25
N GLN A 104 -3.55 -10.18 0.75
CA GLN A 104 -3.54 -9.55 -0.59
C GLN A 104 -4.62 -8.48 -0.80
N GLY A 105 -5.14 -7.92 0.30
CA GLY A 105 -6.16 -6.88 0.27
C GLY A 105 -5.80 -5.67 1.12
N LEU A 106 -6.31 -4.53 0.66
CA LEU A 106 -6.39 -3.27 1.39
C LEU A 106 -7.40 -3.42 2.53
N ASN A 107 -7.02 -3.03 3.74
CA ASN A 107 -7.96 -2.80 4.84
C ASN A 107 -7.64 -1.44 5.45
N LEU A 108 -8.53 -0.47 5.29
CA LEU A 108 -8.40 0.89 5.83
C LEU A 108 -9.64 1.23 6.63
N SER A 109 -9.44 1.86 7.78
CA SER A 109 -10.52 2.36 8.61
C SER A 109 -10.13 3.64 9.32
N GLY A 110 -11.10 4.52 9.56
CA GLY A 110 -10.85 5.73 10.31
C GLY A 110 -11.97 6.74 10.15
N ALA A 111 -11.83 7.86 10.85
CA ALA A 111 -12.84 8.89 10.88
C ALA A 111 -12.44 10.00 9.91
N VAL A 112 -13.21 10.19 8.84
CA VAL A 112 -12.92 11.20 7.83
C VAL A 112 -13.77 12.45 8.12
N PRO A 113 -13.14 13.60 8.35
CA PRO A 113 -13.86 14.85 8.52
C PRO A 113 -14.43 15.32 7.18
N ASN A 114 -15.64 15.90 7.19
CA ASN A 114 -16.25 16.59 6.05
C ASN A 114 -16.48 15.72 4.78
N LEU A 115 -17.02 14.51 4.92
CA LEU A 115 -17.65 13.85 3.77
C LEU A 115 -18.97 14.55 3.46
N ALA A 116 -18.96 15.43 2.45
CA ALA A 116 -20.16 16.06 1.95
C ALA A 116 -21.16 14.98 1.51
N GLY A 117 -22.42 15.12 1.93
CA GLY A 117 -23.54 14.28 1.50
C GLY A 117 -23.85 13.05 2.35
N CYS A 118 -22.91 12.47 3.10
CA CYS A 118 -23.13 11.20 3.84
C CYS A 118 -23.24 11.33 5.37
N SER A 119 -23.18 12.53 5.93
CA SER A 119 -23.53 12.74 7.33
C SER A 119 -25.03 13.01 7.43
N ASP A 120 -25.76 12.11 8.07
CA ASP A 120 -27.02 12.50 8.70
C ASP A 120 -26.67 13.61 9.70
N SER A 121 -27.20 14.80 9.43
CA SER A 121 -27.03 16.01 10.23
C SER A 121 -26.89 15.74 11.73
N THR A 122 -25.77 16.11 12.31
CA THR A 122 -25.82 16.85 13.57
C THR A 122 -24.89 18.04 13.45
N ALA A 123 -25.38 19.19 13.92
CA ALA A 123 -24.70 20.47 13.98
C ALA A 123 -23.49 20.48 14.96
N THR A 124 -22.73 19.38 15.02
CA THR A 124 -21.72 19.07 16.05
C THR A 124 -20.43 18.45 15.48
N GLY A 125 -20.12 18.64 14.20
CA GLY A 125 -18.77 18.36 13.67
C GLY A 125 -18.30 16.91 13.80
N GLN A 126 -19.22 15.95 13.71
CA GLN A 126 -18.94 14.55 14.00
C GLN A 126 -18.31 13.85 12.78
N ASN A 127 -17.15 13.23 12.98
CA ASN A 127 -16.37 12.57 11.93
C ASN A 127 -17.11 11.31 11.42
N SER A 128 -17.23 11.15 10.09
CA SER A 128 -17.81 9.94 9.51
C SER A 128 -16.80 8.78 9.57
N SER A 129 -17.14 7.69 10.26
CA SER A 129 -16.31 6.48 10.26
C SER A 129 -16.41 5.78 8.91
N VAL A 130 -15.29 5.60 8.22
CA VAL A 130 -15.20 4.91 6.94
C VAL A 130 -14.43 3.61 7.14
N LYS A 131 -14.95 2.51 6.61
CA LYS A 131 -14.20 1.25 6.47
C LYS A 131 -14.14 0.87 5.01
N MET A 132 -12.95 0.52 4.54
CA MET A 132 -12.70 0.09 3.17
C MET A 132 -11.94 -1.22 3.18
N ARG A 133 -12.42 -2.15 2.37
CA ARG A 133 -11.69 -3.36 2.02
C ARG A 133 -11.61 -3.51 0.53
N GLY A 134 -10.44 -3.79 -0.02
CA GLY A 134 -10.31 -3.89 -1.48
C GLY A 134 -9.11 -4.70 -1.92
N ILE A 135 -9.03 -4.94 -3.22
CA ILE A 135 -7.94 -5.64 -3.88
C ILE A 135 -7.39 -4.69 -4.95
N VAL A 136 -6.07 -4.64 -5.07
CA VAL A 136 -5.40 -3.88 -6.12
C VAL A 136 -5.19 -4.81 -7.31
N GLU A 137 -5.85 -4.50 -8.42
CA GLU A 137 -5.70 -5.15 -9.71
C GLU A 137 -4.98 -4.17 -10.66
N GLN A 138 -3.67 -4.34 -10.81
CA GLN A 138 -2.82 -3.47 -11.62
C GLN A 138 -2.88 -2.01 -11.12
N GLU A 139 -3.54 -1.14 -11.88
CA GLU A 139 -3.72 0.29 -11.60
C GLU A 139 -5.10 0.59 -10.97
N SER A 140 -5.96 -0.42 -10.83
CA SER A 140 -7.30 -0.27 -10.27
C SER A 140 -7.38 -0.82 -8.85
N LEU A 141 -8.11 -0.12 -7.98
CA LEU A 141 -8.49 -0.57 -6.65
C LEU A 141 -9.99 -0.84 -6.65
N LYS A 142 -10.38 -2.10 -6.42
CA LYS A 142 -11.79 -2.51 -6.34
C LYS A 142 -12.08 -3.06 -4.96
N GLY A 143 -13.25 -2.78 -4.43
CA GLY A 143 -13.54 -3.22 -3.07
C GLY A 143 -14.90 -2.83 -2.57
N LYS A 144 -15.07 -2.89 -1.25
CA LYS A 144 -16.27 -2.49 -0.52
C LYS A 144 -15.95 -1.36 0.43
N ILE A 145 -16.80 -0.33 0.42
CA ILE A 145 -16.77 0.81 1.32
C ILE A 145 -18.03 0.83 2.17
N SER A 146 -17.89 1.03 3.48
CA SER A 146 -19.03 1.24 4.38
C SER A 146 -18.84 2.55 5.15
N LEU A 147 -19.91 3.34 5.20
CA LEU A 147 -19.98 4.64 5.87
C LEU A 147 -20.76 4.46 7.17
N THR A 148 -20.13 4.61 8.34
CA THR A 148 -20.68 4.27 9.66
C THR A 148 -20.65 2.77 9.96
N ASP A 149 -20.48 2.39 11.23
CA ASP A 149 -20.33 1.00 11.68
C ASP A 149 -21.51 0.06 11.35
N LYS A 150 -22.64 0.59 10.88
CA LYS A 150 -23.87 -0.17 10.59
C LYS A 150 -24.37 -0.07 9.16
N ALA A 151 -23.74 0.72 8.28
CA ALA A 151 -24.23 0.83 6.89
C ALA A 151 -23.83 -0.39 6.05
N ALA A 152 -24.68 -0.70 5.07
CA ALA A 152 -24.37 -1.71 4.07
C ALA A 152 -23.11 -1.32 3.29
N ALA A 153 -22.20 -2.28 3.13
CA ALA A 153 -20.98 -2.08 2.36
C ALA A 153 -21.34 -2.02 0.86
N THR A 154 -20.91 -0.95 0.19
CA THR A 154 -21.15 -0.72 -1.25
C THR A 154 -19.90 -1.04 -2.04
N ASP A 155 -20.03 -1.64 -3.21
CA ASP A 155 -18.90 -1.92 -4.09
C ASP A 155 -18.37 -0.63 -4.71
N PHE A 156 -17.07 -0.34 -4.55
CA PHE A 156 -16.41 0.80 -5.16
C PHE A 156 -15.34 0.34 -6.16
N THR A 157 -15.07 1.19 -7.15
CA THR A 157 -13.92 1.08 -8.04
C THR A 157 -13.18 2.42 -8.07
N ALA A 158 -11.87 2.37 -7.94
CA ALA A 158 -10.99 3.52 -8.06
C ALA A 158 -9.85 3.22 -9.03
N GLN A 159 -9.38 4.26 -9.71
CA GLN A 159 -8.27 4.20 -10.67
C GLN A 159 -7.10 5.03 -10.15
N ARG A 160 -5.90 4.47 -10.24
CA ARG A 160 -4.67 5.17 -9.88
C ARG A 160 -4.46 6.37 -10.80
N GLU A 161 -4.25 7.53 -10.21
CA GLU A 161 -3.85 8.72 -10.96
C GLU A 161 -2.36 8.63 -11.29
N ALA A 162 -2.00 9.00 -12.52
CA ALA A 162 -0.61 9.14 -12.90
C ALA A 162 0.06 10.16 -11.97
N ALA A 163 1.26 9.83 -11.46
CA ALA A 163 1.98 10.70 -10.53
C ALA A 163 2.16 12.10 -11.16
N VAL A 164 1.50 13.10 -10.59
CA VAL A 164 1.77 14.50 -10.92
C VAL A 164 3.17 14.79 -10.41
N GLN A 165 4.13 14.92 -11.32
CA GLN A 165 5.46 15.39 -10.99
C GLN A 165 5.32 16.75 -10.30
N PRO A 166 5.96 16.98 -9.14
CA PRO A 166 5.98 18.31 -8.56
C PRO A 166 6.66 19.22 -9.58
N GLN A 167 5.89 20.15 -10.16
CA GLN A 167 6.44 21.25 -10.94
C GLN A 167 7.46 21.96 -10.04
N LYS A 168 8.74 21.84 -10.40
CA LYS A 168 9.82 22.67 -9.86
C LYS A 168 9.37 24.14 -10.03
N GLN A 169 8.92 24.76 -8.95
CA GLN A 169 8.90 26.21 -8.86
C GLN A 169 10.35 26.68 -8.95
N GLN A 170 10.74 27.17 -10.13
CA GLN A 170 11.92 28.02 -10.27
C GLN A 170 11.60 29.32 -9.52
N HIS A 171 12.41 29.59 -8.49
CA HIS A 171 12.54 30.91 -7.88
C HIS A 171 13.66 31.66 -8.60
#